data_AF-A0A7S1MNB4-F1
#
_entry.id   AF-A0A7S1MNB4-F1
#
_cell.length_a   1.000
_cell.length_b   1.000
_cell.length_c   1.000
_cell.angle_alpha   90.00
_cell.angle_beta   90.00
_cell.angle_gamma   90.00
#
_symmetry.space_group_name_H-M   'P 1'
#
loop_
_entity.id
_entity.type
_entity.pdbx_description
1 polymer ?
#
loop_
_entity_poly.entity_id
_entity_poly.type
_entity_poly.pdbx_seq_one_letter_code
_entity_poly.pdbx_strand_id
1 'polypeptide(L)'
;DHVMGLGIGNELELLYTLGNRRKVAPVTPQCIKELWAGGRLWKQFKATAAEFDDLGFSSVPLTSVLGGYALAGSPFVNTMKSQVNTFVKQALGEYGSRFVFTFN
;
A
#
# COMPACT_ATOMS: atom_id res chain seq x y z
N ASP A 1 8.91 4.92 -23.94
CA ASP A 1 9.11 4.92 -22.48
C ASP A 1 9.10 3.52 -21.90
N HIS A 2 10.01 3.25 -20.96
CA HIS A 2 10.27 1.93 -20.39
C HIS A 2 9.93 1.89 -18.89
N VAL A 3 8.63 2.03 -18.56
CA VAL A 3 8.15 1.88 -17.17
C VAL A 3 7.82 0.41 -16.90
N MET A 4 8.42 -0.18 -15.88
CA MET A 4 8.23 -1.60 -15.54
C MET A 4 7.18 -1.86 -14.45
N GLY A 5 6.79 -0.83 -13.70
CA GLY A 5 5.83 -0.94 -12.60
C GLY A 5 5.62 0.39 -11.88
N LEU A 6 4.50 0.50 -11.18
CA LEU A 6 4.15 1.66 -10.35
C LEU A 6 3.93 1.22 -8.90
N GLY A 7 4.80 1.70 -8.00
CA GLY A 7 4.70 1.49 -6.56
C GLY A 7 3.93 2.62 -5.87
N ILE A 8 2.82 2.29 -5.21
CA ILE A 8 1.99 3.23 -4.45
C ILE A 8 1.96 2.80 -3.00
N GLY A 9 2.65 3.54 -2.13
CA GLY A 9 2.85 3.18 -0.73
C GLY A 9 4.06 2.28 -0.51
N ASN A 10 4.68 2.40 0.67
CA ASN A 10 5.91 1.73 1.04
C ASN A 10 5.86 1.23 2.48
N GLU A 11 6.39 0.02 2.71
CA GLU A 11 6.49 -0.65 4.01
C GLU A 11 5.16 -0.64 4.78
N LEU A 12 4.07 -0.95 4.08
CA LEU A 12 2.71 -0.83 4.60
C LEU A 12 2.50 -1.58 5.93
N GLU A 13 3.12 -2.74 6.05
CA GLU A 13 3.02 -3.61 7.20
C GLU A 13 3.76 -3.06 8.43
N LEU A 14 4.73 -2.16 8.24
CA LEU A 14 5.48 -1.54 9.33
C LEU A 14 4.84 -0.26 9.86
N LEU A 15 3.97 0.40 9.08
CA LEU A 15 3.45 1.74 9.39
C LEU A 15 2.84 1.87 10.79
N TYR A 16 2.16 0.83 11.27
CA TYR A 16 1.54 0.83 12.60
C TYR A 16 2.53 0.66 13.76
N THR A 17 3.75 0.21 13.49
CA THR A 17 4.83 -0.02 14.47
C THR A 17 5.74 1.19 14.63
N LEU A 18 5.70 2.14 13.68
CA LEU A 18 6.62 3.27 13.63
C LEU A 18 6.35 4.31 14.74
N GLY A 19 5.13 4.45 15.24
CA GLY A 19 4.79 5.34 16.37
C GLY A 19 5.47 6.71 16.30
N ASN A 20 6.22 7.07 17.34
CA ASN A 20 7.01 8.32 17.44
C ASN A 20 8.43 8.20 16.87
N ARG A 21 8.83 7.06 16.27
CA ARG A 21 10.19 6.87 15.73
C ARG A 21 10.49 7.77 14.53
N ARG A 22 9.45 8.28 13.85
CA ARG A 22 9.62 9.26 12.78
C ARG A 22 9.89 10.64 13.37
N LYS A 23 11.10 11.16 13.11
CA LYS A 23 11.53 12.51 13.53
C LYS A 23 10.76 13.65 12.87
N VAL A 24 10.09 13.38 11.73
CA VAL A 24 9.42 14.41 10.90
C VAL A 24 7.93 14.55 11.23
N ALA A 25 7.23 13.45 11.50
CA ALA A 25 5.84 13.46 11.93
C ALA A 25 5.50 12.16 12.67
N PRO A 26 4.94 12.23 13.90
CA PRO A 26 4.54 11.04 14.63
C PRO A 26 3.36 10.34 13.93
N VAL A 27 3.37 9.01 13.92
CA VAL A 27 2.25 8.21 13.45
C VAL A 27 1.24 8.09 14.59
N THR A 28 0.21 8.95 14.55
CA THR A 28 -0.85 8.97 15.57
C THR A 28 -1.86 7.83 15.35
N PRO A 29 -2.60 7.41 16.39
CA PRO A 29 -3.70 6.46 16.24
C PRO A 29 -4.75 6.91 15.21
N GLN A 30 -5.02 8.22 15.16
CA GLN A 30 -5.94 8.81 14.19
C GLN A 30 -5.40 8.67 12.75
N CYS A 31 -4.10 8.88 12.53
CA CYS A 31 -3.47 8.66 11.23
C CYS A 31 -3.63 7.20 10.77
N ILE A 32 -3.42 6.23 11.67
CA ILE A 32 -3.63 4.80 11.36
C ILE A 32 -5.10 4.50 11.05
N LYS A 33 -6.03 5.08 11.83
CA LYS A 33 -7.47 4.94 11.57
C LYS A 33 -7.84 5.49 10.19
N GLU A 34 -7.37 6.68 9.82
CA GLU A 34 -7.63 7.29 8.52
C GLU A 34 -7.01 6.50 7.36
N LEU A 35 -5.79 6.01 7.56
CA LEU A 35 -5.07 5.22 6.57
C LEU A 35 -5.86 3.97 6.17
N TRP A 36 -6.33 3.22 7.17
CA TRP A 36 -7.01 1.94 6.98
C TRP A 36 -8.53 2.08 6.99
N ALA A 37 -9.14 2.33 8.15
CA ALA A 37 -10.60 2.37 8.31
C ALA A 37 -11.24 3.56 7.58
N GLY A 38 -10.53 4.70 7.49
CA GLY A 38 -10.95 5.85 6.68
C GLY A 38 -10.73 5.67 5.18
N GLY A 39 -10.06 4.59 4.77
CA GLY A 39 -9.80 4.23 3.39
C GLY A 39 -8.84 5.16 2.66
N ARG A 40 -8.03 5.98 3.37
CA ARG A 40 -7.13 6.95 2.72
C ARG A 40 -6.14 6.25 1.80
N LEU A 41 -5.55 5.12 2.21
CA LEU A 41 -4.63 4.35 1.36
C LEU A 41 -5.33 3.90 0.07
N TRP A 42 -6.51 3.31 0.20
CA TRP A 42 -7.25 2.79 -0.96
C TRP A 42 -7.68 3.90 -1.92
N LYS A 43 -8.16 5.04 -1.40
CA LYS A 43 -8.49 6.20 -2.23
C LYS A 43 -7.28 6.72 -2.99
N GLN A 44 -6.14 6.87 -2.31
CA GLN A 44 -4.90 7.31 -2.95
C GLN A 44 -4.42 6.31 -4.01
N PHE A 45 -4.47 5.01 -3.71
CA PHE A 45 -4.09 3.96 -4.64
C PHE A 45 -4.87 4.05 -5.94
N LYS A 46 -6.20 4.14 -5.85
CA LYS A 46 -7.06 4.25 -7.03
C LYS A 46 -6.87 5.54 -7.79
N ALA A 47 -6.73 6.68 -7.09
CA ALA A 47 -6.50 7.97 -7.72
C ALA A 47 -5.19 7.95 -8.53
N THR A 48 -4.10 7.49 -7.92
CA THR A 48 -2.79 7.42 -8.58
C THR A 48 -2.78 6.40 -9.72
N ALA A 49 -3.48 5.27 -9.59
CA ALA A 49 -3.62 4.32 -10.69
C ALA A 49 -4.38 4.94 -11.88
N ALA A 50 -5.48 5.65 -11.62
CA ALA A 50 -6.26 6.32 -12.67
C ALA A 50 -5.46 7.44 -13.35
N GLU A 51 -4.74 8.27 -12.59
CA GLU A 51 -3.86 9.30 -13.15
C GLU A 51 -2.77 8.68 -14.04
N PHE A 52 -2.24 7.52 -13.68
CA PHE A 52 -1.24 6.82 -14.48
C PHE A 52 -1.84 6.19 -15.74
N ASP A 53 -3.09 5.73 -15.66
CA ASP A 53 -3.84 5.21 -16.80
C ASP A 53 -4.15 6.30 -17.82
N ASP A 54 -4.51 7.50 -17.36
CA ASP A 54 -4.75 8.69 -18.20
C ASP A 54 -3.49 9.12 -18.97
N LEU A 55 -2.30 8.81 -18.45
CA LEU A 55 -1.02 9.01 -19.13
C LEU A 55 -0.67 7.90 -20.14
N GLY A 56 -1.53 6.89 -20.30
CA GLY A 56 -1.34 5.79 -21.25
C GLY A 56 -0.64 4.55 -20.69
N PHE A 57 -0.52 4.42 -19.37
CA PHE A 57 0.17 3.31 -18.70
C PHE A 57 -0.76 2.27 -18.07
N SER A 58 -1.95 2.07 -18.64
CA SER A 58 -2.95 1.13 -18.12
C SER A 58 -2.53 -0.34 -18.12
N SER A 59 -1.48 -0.70 -18.85
CA SER A 59 -0.86 -2.03 -18.84
C SER A 59 0.27 -2.18 -17.82
N VAL A 60 0.75 -1.10 -17.22
CA VAL A 60 1.86 -1.16 -16.25
C VAL A 60 1.40 -1.82 -14.95
N PRO A 61 2.16 -2.80 -14.43
CA PRO A 61 1.85 -3.43 -13.15
C PRO A 61 1.79 -2.43 -11.99
N LEU A 62 0.81 -2.60 -11.12
CA LEU A 62 0.61 -1.79 -9.92
C LEU A 62 1.04 -2.57 -8.69
N THR A 63 1.57 -1.88 -7.69
CA THR A 63 1.94 -2.52 -6.43
C THR A 63 1.90 -1.57 -5.25
N SER A 64 1.87 -2.13 -4.04
CA SER A 64 2.32 -1.45 -2.83
C SER A 64 3.48 -2.25 -2.24
N VAL A 65 4.55 -1.56 -1.89
CA VAL A 65 5.79 -2.20 -1.45
C VAL A 65 5.64 -2.66 0.00
N LEU A 66 5.93 -3.94 0.25
CA LEU A 66 6.10 -4.51 1.58
C LEU A 66 7.58 -4.51 1.96
N GLY A 67 7.92 -4.59 3.25
CA GLY A 67 9.30 -4.55 3.74
C GLY A 67 9.69 -5.73 4.63
N GLY A 68 10.72 -5.53 5.44
CA GLY A 68 11.35 -6.58 6.25
C GLY A 68 10.43 -7.27 7.26
N TYR A 69 9.34 -6.64 7.71
CA TYR A 69 8.38 -7.30 8.61
C TYR A 69 7.53 -8.33 7.86
N ALA A 70 7.29 -8.11 6.57
CA ALA A 70 6.69 -9.12 5.72
C ALA A 70 7.63 -10.33 5.54
N LEU A 71 8.92 -10.05 5.32
CA LEU A 71 9.97 -11.08 5.19
C LEU A 71 10.24 -11.83 6.49
N ALA A 72 9.98 -11.23 7.66
CA ALA A 72 10.09 -11.87 8.97
C ALA A 72 8.93 -12.85 9.28
N GLY A 73 8.10 -13.21 8.29
CA GLY A 73 7.04 -14.21 8.40
C GLY A 73 5.64 -13.66 8.64
N SER A 74 5.45 -12.33 8.56
CA SER A 74 4.14 -11.68 8.76
C SER A 74 3.75 -10.75 7.60
N PRO A 75 3.63 -11.24 6.35
CA PRO A 75 3.44 -10.39 5.16
C PRO A 75 2.09 -9.72 5.05
N PHE A 76 1.02 -10.38 5.52
CA PHE A 76 -0.35 -9.91 5.34
C PHE A 76 -1.02 -9.65 6.67
N VAL A 77 -0.42 -8.78 7.48
CA VAL A 77 -0.97 -8.43 8.80
C VAL A 77 -2.35 -7.81 8.67
N ASN A 78 -3.29 -8.33 9.45
CA ASN A 78 -4.67 -7.87 9.45
C ASN A 78 -5.20 -7.75 10.89
N THR A 79 -5.05 -6.57 11.46
CA THR A 79 -5.48 -6.18 12.80
C THR A 79 -6.27 -4.87 12.72
N MET A 80 -6.79 -4.38 13.85
CA MET A 80 -7.40 -3.03 13.89
C MET A 80 -6.43 -1.90 13.52
N LYS A 81 -5.11 -2.14 13.57
CA LYS A 81 -4.07 -1.14 13.33
C LYS A 81 -3.38 -1.31 11.98
N SER A 82 -3.62 -2.42 11.27
CA SER A 82 -3.00 -2.72 9.98
C SER A 82 -3.93 -3.61 9.18
N GLN A 83 -4.32 -3.18 7.99
CA GLN A 83 -5.27 -3.93 7.16
C GLN A 83 -4.63 -4.37 5.83
N VAL A 84 -3.37 -4.80 5.87
CA VAL A 84 -2.60 -5.15 4.66
C VAL A 84 -3.29 -6.27 3.89
N ASN A 85 -3.75 -7.33 4.55
CA ASN A 85 -4.45 -8.42 3.86
C ASN A 85 -5.76 -7.95 3.21
N THR A 86 -6.53 -7.12 3.91
CA THR A 86 -7.76 -6.53 3.34
C THR A 86 -7.45 -5.70 2.10
N PHE A 87 -6.46 -4.80 2.18
CA PHE A 87 -6.03 -3.96 1.07
C PHE A 87 -5.57 -4.80 -0.13
N VAL A 88 -4.75 -5.82 0.11
CA VAL A 88 -4.25 -6.74 -0.92
C VAL A 88 -5.39 -7.46 -1.62
N LYS A 89 -6.36 -8.00 -0.87
CA LYS A 89 -7.53 -8.66 -1.46
C LYS A 89 -8.38 -7.70 -2.29
N GLN A 90 -8.53 -6.45 -1.83
CA GLN A 90 -9.22 -5.41 -2.59
C GLN A 90 -8.48 -5.07 -3.89
N ALA A 91 -7.16 -4.88 -3.83
CA ALA A 91 -6.34 -4.58 -5.00
C ALA A 91 -6.35 -5.71 -6.03
N LEU A 92 -6.22 -6.96 -5.58
CA LEU A 92 -6.34 -8.15 -6.45
C LEU A 92 -7.74 -8.26 -7.06
N GLY A 93 -8.80 -7.96 -6.30
CA GLY A 93 -10.17 -7.98 -6.81
C GLY A 93 -10.45 -6.92 -7.87
N GLU A 94 -9.91 -5.71 -7.71
CA GLU A 94 -10.11 -4.58 -8.62
C GLU A 94 -9.22 -4.68 -9.88
N TYR A 95 -7.93 -4.99 -9.69
CA TYR A 95 -6.92 -4.89 -10.76
C TYR A 95 -6.48 -6.25 -11.32
N GLY A 96 -6.91 -7.37 -10.72
CA GLY A 96 -6.58 -8.72 -11.20
C GLY A 96 -5.07 -8.95 -11.33
N SER A 97 -4.66 -9.47 -12.48
CA SER A 97 -3.24 -9.76 -12.79
C SER A 97 -2.36 -8.52 -12.92
N ARG A 98 -2.94 -7.31 -12.98
CA ARG A 98 -2.18 -6.06 -13.01
C ARG A 98 -1.59 -5.73 -11.64
N PHE A 99 -2.20 -6.20 -10.54
CA PHE A 99 -1.64 -6.00 -9.21
C PHE A 99 -0.59 -7.08 -8.91
N VAL A 100 0.60 -6.65 -8.48
CA VAL A 100 1.71 -7.53 -8.10
C VAL A 100 2.21 -7.18 -6.70
N PHE A 101 2.81 -8.16 -6.02
CA PHE A 101 3.52 -7.93 -4.75
C PHE A 101 4.97 -7.62 -5.00
N THR A 102 5.53 -6.65 -4.26
CA THR A 102 6.98 -6.46 -4.18
C THR A 102 7.44 -6.29 -2.75
N PHE A 103 8.74 -6.51 -2.55
CA PHE A 103 9.43 -6.33 -1.30
C PHE A 103 10.61 -5.36 -1.49
N ASN A 104 10.84 -4.53 -0.47
CA ASN A 104 12.09 -3.81 -0.22
C ASN A 104 12.91 -4.61 0.79
#